data_AF-A3TPU4-F1
#
_entry.id   AF-A3TPU4-F1
#
_cell.length_a   1.000
_cell.length_b   1.000
_cell.length_c   1.000
_cell.angle_alpha   90.00
_cell.angle_beta   90.00
_cell.angle_gamma   90.00
#
_symmetry.space_group_name_H-M   'P 1'
#
loop_
_entity.id
_entity.type
_entity.pdbx_description
1 polymer ?
#
loop_
_entity_poly.entity_id
_entity_poly.type
_entity_poly.pdbx_seq_one_letter_code
_entity_poly.pdbx_strand_id
1 'polypeptide(L)'
;MGEFDGRTKYRVPPGADHEEAGRVLWAEKKREDRLRRKTQVARWVWANLLYPQQLLAILAEKGVRPERRSTWLDHGDESGVA
;
A
#
# COMPACT_ATOMS: atom_id res chain seq x y z
N MET A 1 -5.44 -6.36 -3.89
CA MET A 1 -5.19 -5.42 -2.78
C MET A 1 -4.06 -4.48 -3.18
N GLY A 2 -4.10 -3.20 -2.80
CA GLY A 2 -3.01 -2.25 -3.07
C GLY A 2 -2.19 -1.97 -1.82
N GLU A 3 -0.87 -1.85 -1.96
CA GLU A 3 0.02 -1.52 -0.86
C GLU A 3 1.05 -0.46 -1.28
N PHE A 4 1.03 0.65 -0.55
CA PHE A 4 2.10 1.63 -0.62
C PHE A 4 3.31 1.16 0.20
N ASP A 5 4.51 1.28 -0.37
CA ASP A 5 5.75 0.98 0.33
C ASP A 5 6.70 2.16 0.43
N GLY A 6 7.32 2.31 1.60
CA GLY A 6 8.23 3.40 1.87
C GLY A 6 9.13 3.12 3.07
N ARG A 7 10.29 3.79 3.07
CA ARG A 7 11.34 3.63 4.08
C ARG A 7 10.87 3.88 5.51
N THR A 8 9.81 4.67 5.70
CA THR A 8 9.21 4.95 7.02
C THR A 8 8.76 3.70 7.76
N LYS A 9 8.42 2.61 7.04
CA LYS A 9 8.06 1.31 7.64
C LYS A 9 9.19 0.68 8.46
N TYR A 10 10.43 1.11 8.21
CA TYR A 10 11.63 0.62 8.89
C TYR A 10 12.21 1.66 9.86
N ARG A 11 11.44 2.68 10.22
CA ARG A 11 11.92 3.70 11.17
C ARG A 11 12.07 3.06 12.55
N VAL A 12 13.32 2.91 12.96
CA VAL A 12 13.71 2.51 14.31
C VAL A 12 13.79 3.77 15.20
N PRO A 13 13.32 3.73 16.46
CA PRO A 13 13.44 4.87 17.37
C PRO A 13 14.89 5.32 17.58
N PRO A 14 15.16 6.61 17.76
CA PRO A 14 16.48 7.09 18.15
C PRO A 14 16.93 6.41 19.45
N GLY A 15 18.15 5.86 19.47
CA GLY A 15 18.71 5.18 20.64
C GLY A 15 18.31 3.71 20.82
N ALA A 16 17.52 3.15 19.90
CA ALA A 16 17.21 1.72 19.92
C ALA A 16 18.47 0.87 19.69
N ASP A 17 18.56 -0.25 20.38
CA ASP A 17 19.63 -1.21 20.18
C ASP A 17 19.43 -2.07 18.92
N HIS A 18 20.45 -2.88 18.60
CA HIS A 18 20.42 -3.77 17.44
C HIS A 18 19.30 -4.83 17.51
N GLU A 19 18.94 -5.30 18.71
CA GLU A 19 17.86 -6.27 18.86
C GLU A 19 16.50 -5.63 18.55
N GLU A 20 16.26 -4.42 19.04
CA GLU A 20 15.02 -3.70 18.84
C GLU A 20 14.82 -3.34 17.37
N ALA A 21 15.89 -2.89 16.70
CA ALA A 21 15.90 -2.75 15.24
C ALA A 21 15.57 -4.07 14.53
N GLY A 22 16.18 -5.19 14.97
CA GLY A 22 15.90 -6.53 14.45
C GLY A 22 14.45 -6.96 14.63
N ARG A 23 13.83 -6.65 15.78
CA ARG A 23 12.42 -6.95 16.06
C ARG A 23 11.48 -6.19 15.13
N VAL A 24 11.74 -4.90 14.86
CA VAL A 24 10.95 -4.09 13.92
C VAL A 24 10.98 -4.70 12.51
N LEU A 25 12.18 -5.03 12.02
CA LEU A 25 12.35 -5.67 10.71
C LEU A 25 11.64 -7.04 10.64
N TRP A 26 11.75 -7.84 11.70
CA TRP A 26 11.13 -9.18 11.74
C TRP A 26 9.60 -9.10 11.81
N ALA A 27 9.05 -8.15 12.56
CA ALA A 27 7.61 -7.91 12.59
C ALA A 27 7.09 -7.52 11.21
N GLU A 28 7.80 -6.63 10.51
CA GLU A 28 7.41 -6.17 9.19
C GLU A 28 7.48 -7.29 8.13
N LYS A 29 8.53 -8.12 8.19
CA LYS A 29 8.64 -9.32 7.34
C LYS A 29 7.46 -10.28 7.56
N LYS A 30 7.10 -10.57 8.82
CA LYS A 30 5.96 -11.44 9.13
C LYS A 30 4.63 -10.85 8.65
N ARG A 31 4.47 -9.52 8.68
CA ARG A 31 3.29 -8.84 8.12
C ARG A 31 3.22 -9.05 6.61
N GLU A 32 4.31 -8.80 5.88
CA GLU A 32 4.36 -9.01 4.43
C GLU A 32 4.14 -10.47 4.05
N ASP A 33 4.80 -11.42 4.71
CA ASP A 33 4.64 -12.86 4.44
C ASP A 33 3.19 -13.32 4.62
N ARG A 34 2.51 -12.82 5.66
CA ARG A 34 1.09 -13.10 5.90
C ARG A 34 0.21 -12.54 4.78
N LEU A 35 0.51 -11.34 4.26
CA LEU A 35 -0.25 -10.74 3.17
C LEU A 35 -0.02 -11.48 1.85
N ARG A 36 1.23 -11.82 1.53
CA ARG A 36 1.61 -12.56 0.31
C ARG A 36 0.95 -13.93 0.22
N ARG A 37 0.72 -14.61 1.35
CA ARG A 37 0.02 -15.90 1.39
C ARG A 37 -1.48 -15.80 1.17
N LYS A 38 -2.08 -14.64 1.45
CA LYS A 38 -3.54 -14.46 1.44
C LYS A 38 -4.06 -13.87 0.15
N THR A 39 -3.27 -13.03 -0.53
CA THR A 39 -3.75 -12.30 -1.70
C THR A 39 -2.61 -11.80 -2.58
N GLN A 40 -2.92 -11.52 -3.84
CA GLN A 40 -2.04 -10.75 -4.71
C GLN A 40 -2.09 -9.27 -4.33
N VAL A 41 -0.90 -8.67 -4.20
CA VAL A 41 -0.74 -7.27 -3.82
C VAL A 41 -0.11 -6.49 -4.97
N ALA A 42 -0.76 -5.40 -5.40
CA ALA A 42 -0.14 -4.37 -6.23
C ALA A 42 0.68 -3.46 -5.31
N ARG A 43 2.00 -3.36 -5.52
CA ARG A 43 2.89 -2.59 -4.66
C ARG A 43 3.48 -1.40 -5.42
N TRP A 44 3.42 -0.21 -4.84
CA TRP A 44 4.01 1.00 -5.41
C TRP A 44 4.69 1.84 -4.33
N VAL A 45 5.65 2.67 -4.75
CA VAL A 45 6.39 3.61 -3.89
C VAL A 45 6.16 5.05 -4.37
N TRP A 46 6.68 6.04 -3.65
CA TRP A 46 6.56 7.46 -4.01
C TRP A 46 6.98 7.75 -5.47
N ALA A 47 8.07 7.14 -5.94
CA ALA A 47 8.53 7.34 -7.31
C ALA A 47 7.49 6.92 -8.36
N ASN A 48 6.67 5.90 -8.10
CA ASN A 48 5.63 5.48 -9.04
C ASN A 48 4.47 6.48 -9.09
N LEU A 49 4.27 7.27 -8.04
CA LEU A 49 3.24 8.32 -8.00
C LEU A 49 3.70 9.59 -8.73
N LEU A 50 5.00 9.87 -8.75
CA LEU A 50 5.57 10.99 -9.50
C LEU A 50 5.45 10.82 -11.02
N TYR A 51 5.30 9.57 -11.47
CA TYR A 51 5.14 9.21 -12.87
C TYR A 51 3.87 8.36 -13.03
N PRO A 52 2.69 8.98 -13.24
CA PRO A 52 1.39 8.31 -13.25
C PRO A 52 1.31 7.06 -14.14
N GLN A 53 2.03 7.05 -15.27
CA GLN A 53 2.14 5.91 -16.16
C GLN A 53 2.71 4.65 -15.49
N GLN A 54 3.60 4.79 -14.51
CA GLN A 54 4.15 3.67 -13.75
C GLN A 54 3.11 3.08 -12.81
N LEU A 55 2.37 3.94 -12.09
CA LEU A 55 1.27 3.48 -11.25
C LEU A 55 0.21 2.76 -12.09
N LEU A 56 -0.16 3.32 -13.24
CA LEU A 56 -1.11 2.69 -14.16
C LEU A 56 -0.65 1.31 -14.61
N ALA A 57 0.63 1.13 -14.94
CA ALA A 57 1.18 -0.17 -15.33
C ALA A 57 1.07 -1.21 -14.19
N ILE A 58 1.43 -0.83 -12.97
CA ILE A 58 1.34 -1.69 -11.77
C ILE A 58 -0.11 -2.13 -11.52
N LEU A 59 -1.04 -1.19 -11.59
CA LEU A 59 -2.47 -1.47 -11.39
C LEU A 59 -3.01 -2.33 -12.54
N ALA A 60 -2.60 -2.06 -13.77
CA ALA A 60 -3.05 -2.80 -14.94
C ALA A 60 -2.61 -4.26 -14.93
N GLU A 61 -1.42 -4.56 -14.42
CA GLU A 61 -0.93 -5.93 -14.20
C GLU A 61 -1.86 -6.73 -13.27
N LYS A 62 -2.54 -6.05 -12.33
CA LYS A 62 -3.51 -6.67 -11.43
C LYS A 62 -4.96 -6.59 -11.94
N GLY A 63 -5.14 -6.28 -13.22
CA GLY A 63 -6.46 -6.20 -13.86
C GLY A 63 -7.24 -4.91 -13.56
N VAL A 64 -6.67 -3.97 -12.80
CA VAL A 64 -7.31 -2.68 -12.53
C VAL A 64 -7.21 -1.81 -13.79
N ARG A 65 -8.31 -1.17 -14.19
CA ARG A 65 -8.38 -0.31 -15.37
C ARG A 65 -8.89 1.06 -14.96
N PRO A 66 -8.36 2.15 -15.54
CA PRO A 66 -8.87 3.49 -15.26
C PRO A 66 -10.29 3.65 -15.82
N GLU A 67 -11.18 4.20 -15.02
CA GLU A 67 -12.52 4.62 -15.45
C GLU A 67 -12.51 6.12 -15.71
N ARG A 68 -13.11 6.57 -16.82
CA ARG A 68 -13.17 8.02 -17.17
C ARG A 68 -13.90 8.84 -16.11
N ARG A 69 -14.84 8.22 -15.39
CA ARG A 69 -15.60 8.82 -14.30
C ARG A 69 -15.68 7.81 -13.17
N SER A 70 -15.04 8.14 -12.06
CA SER A 70 -15.10 7.36 -10.84
C SER A 70 -16.44 7.57 -10.13
N THR A 71 -17.37 6.65 -10.27
CA THR A 71 -18.68 6.72 -9.60
C THR A 71 -18.61 6.38 -8.10
N TRP A 72 -17.48 5.83 -7.63
CA TRP A 72 -17.29 5.56 -6.20
C TRP A 72 -17.19 6.82 -5.32
N LEU A 73 -16.90 7.98 -5.91
CA LEU A 73 -16.99 9.28 -5.25
C LEU A 73 -18.43 9.82 -5.20
N ASP A 74 -19.31 9.34 -6.09
CA ASP A 74 -20.72 9.76 -6.15
C ASP A 74 -21.54 9.12 -5.02
N HIS A 75 -21.06 8.01 -4.41
CA HIS A 75 -21.72 7.31 -3.29
C HIS A 75 -21.48 7.94 -1.90
N GLY A 76 -20.84 9.11 -1.81
CA GLY A 76 -20.55 9.78 -0.53
C GLY A 76 -21.73 10.50 0.13
N ASP A 77 -22.83 10.74 -0.58
CA ASP A 77 -23.94 11.59 -0.13
C ASP A 77 -25.18 10.84 0.40
N GLU A 78 -25.22 9.51 0.34
CA GLU A 78 -26.38 8.71 0.80
C GLU A 78 -26.18 8.12 2.21
N SER A 79 -25.71 8.93 3.16
CA SER A 79 -25.86 8.62 4.60
C SER A 79 -26.44 9.79 5.37
N GLY A 80 -27.57 10.29 4.88
CA GLY A 80 -28.53 11.07 5.63
C GLY A 80 -29.93 10.54 5.37
N VAL A 81 -30.68 10.28 6.45
CA VAL A 81 -32.08 9.85 6.51
C VAL A 81 -32.34 8.34 6.45
N ALA A 82 -32.37 7.70 7.62
CA ALA A 82 -33.61 7.18 8.23
C ALA A 82 -33.35 6.83 9.71
#